data_AF-A0A0G0EMD3-F1
#
_entry.id   AF-A0A0G0EMD3-F1
#
_cell.length_a   1.000
_cell.length_b   1.000
_cell.length_c   1.000
_cell.angle_alpha   90.00
_cell.angle_beta   90.00
_cell.angle_gamma   90.00
#
_symmetry.space_group_name_H-M   'P 1'
#
loop_
_entity.id
_entity.type
_entity.pdbx_description
1 polymer ?
#
loop_
_entity_poly.entity_id
_entity_poly.type
_entity_poly.pdbx_seq_one_letter_code
_entity_poly.pdbx_strand_id
1 'polypeptide(L)' 'MGIEKVGFQGQEFNKKVLENIKILKERFPDLVISVDGGVNFETVPLLIEAGAMKLIIGSTIFNTDDIVGTIEEFKNLG' A
#
# COMPACT_ATOMS: atom_id res chain seq x y z
N MET A 1 -0.22 -8.05 4.80
CA MET A 1 -0.86 -8.26 3.49
C MET A 1 -2.12 -7.43 3.40
N GLY A 2 -2.30 -6.71 2.31
CA GLY A 2 -3.41 -5.81 2.03
C GLY A 2 -4.59 -6.47 1.31
N ILE A 3 -4.53 -7.78 1.07
CA ILE A 3 -5.52 -8.54 0.29
C ILE A 3 -5.99 -9.77 1.08
N GLU A 4 -7.23 -10.20 0.87
CA GLU A 4 -7.78 -11.39 1.54
C GLU A 4 -7.23 -12.70 0.96
N LYS A 5 -7.18 -12.79 -0.37
CA LYS A 5 -6.67 -13.97 -1.07
C LYS A 5 -5.17 -13.83 -1.32
N VAL A 6 -4.37 -14.32 -0.38
CA VAL A 6 -2.91 -14.24 -0.44
C VAL A 6 -2.34 -15.04 -1.62
N GLY A 7 -1.34 -14.48 -2.30
CA GLY A 7 -0.62 -15.13 -3.41
C GLY A 7 -1.12 -14.78 -4.80
N PHE A 8 -2.10 -13.86 -4.93
CA PHE A 8 -2.68 -13.45 -6.21
C PHE A 8 -2.44 -11.96 -6.47
N GLN A 9 -2.14 -11.61 -7.72
CA GLN A 9 -2.02 -10.23 -8.20
C GLN A 9 -3.39 -9.65 -8.56
N GLY A 10 -3.50 -8.32 -8.62
CA GLY A 10 -4.71 -7.62 -9.07
C GLY A 10 -5.94 -7.81 -8.16
N GLN A 11 -5.72 -8.06 -6.87
CA GLN A 11 -6.80 -8.20 -5.89
C GLN A 11 -7.12 -6.85 -5.24
N GLU A 12 -8.39 -6.68 -4.87
CA GLU A 12 -8.88 -5.51 -4.15
C GLU A 12 -8.26 -5.37 -2.75
N PHE A 13 -8.09 -4.12 -2.32
CA PHE A 13 -7.53 -3.80 -1.02
C PHE A 13 -8.54 -4.05 0.12
N ASN A 14 -8.10 -4.77 1.15
CA ASN A 14 -8.86 -4.99 2.37
C ASN A 14 -8.68 -3.81 3.34
N LYS A 15 -9.74 -2.99 3.48
CA LYS A 15 -9.74 -1.80 4.34
C LYS A 15 -9.47 -2.08 5.83
N LYS A 16 -9.68 -3.32 6.32
CA LYS A 16 -9.32 -3.72 7.70
C LYS A 16 -7.82 -3.52 8.00
N VAL A 17 -6.99 -3.54 6.96
CA VAL A 17 -5.55 -3.30 7.08
C VAL A 17 -5.26 -1.91 7.66
N LEU A 18 -6.05 -0.89 7.32
CA LEU A 18 -5.89 0.47 7.84
C LEU A 18 -6.04 0.51 9.37
N GLU A 19 -7.05 -0.19 9.90
CA GLU A 19 -7.28 -0.29 11.34
C GLU A 19 -6.13 -1.03 12.04
N ASN A 20 -5.66 -2.14 11.45
CA ASN A 20 -4.53 -2.89 12.00
C ASN A 20 -3.25 -2.04 12.07
N ILE A 21 -2.97 -1.23 11.04
CA ILE A 21 -1.81 -0.33 11.05
C ILE A 21 -1.93 0.67 12.19
N LYS A 22 -3.09 1.32 12.35
CA LYS A 22 -3.33 2.30 13.42
C LYS A 22 -3.11 1.69 14.82
N ILE A 23 -3.69 0.51 15.07
CA ILE A 23 -3.51 -0.23 16.34
C ILE A 23 -2.03 -0.55 16.59
N LEU A 24 -1.29 -0.97 15.56
CA LEU A 24 0.12 -1.30 15.70
C LEU A 24 0.98 -0.06 15.95
N LYS A 25 0.71 1.07 15.29
CA LYS A 25 1.45 2.33 15.50
C LYS A 25 1.15 2.95 16.85
N GLU A 26 -0.06 2.85 17.36
CA GLU A 26 -0.40 3.29 18.71
C GLU A 26 0.41 2.53 19.77
N ARG A 27 0.54 1.20 19.61
CA ARG A 27 1.28 0.34 20.56
C ARG A 27 2.79 0.38 20.36
N PHE A 28 3.25 0.61 19.14
CA PHE A 28 4.65 0.58 18.75
C PHE A 28 4.94 1.76 17.79
N PRO A 29 5.13 2.98 18.31
CA PRO A 29 5.27 4.19 17.50
C PRO A 29 6.39 4.11 16.46
N ASP A 30 7.51 3.46 16.81
CA ASP A 30 8.68 3.33 15.94
C ASP A 30 8.64 2.11 15.00
N LEU A 31 7.58 1.29 15.07
CA LEU A 31 7.45 0.12 14.21
C LEU A 31 7.34 0.56 12.75
N VAL A 32 8.26 0.04 11.94
CA VAL A 32 8.21 0.19 10.47
C VAL A 32 7.20 -0.81 9.93
N ILE A 33 6.07 -0.29 9.46
CA ILE A 33 5.01 -1.11 8.88
C ILE A 33 5.12 -1.06 7.36
N SER A 34 5.15 -2.26 6.76
CA SER A 34 5.21 -2.46 5.32
C SER A 34 3.90 -3.09 4.83
N VAL A 35 3.37 -2.61 3.71
CA VAL A 35 2.11 -3.11 3.13
C VAL A 35 2.33 -3.55 1.69
N ASP A 36 1.93 -4.78 1.40
CA ASP A 36 1.91 -5.42 0.08
C ASP A 36 0.52 -5.97 -0.21
N GLY A 37 0.09 -5.88 -1.47
CA GLY A 37 -1.24 -6.27 -1.96
C GLY A 37 -2.25 -5.12 -1.92
N GLY A 38 -2.91 -4.86 -3.05
CA GLY A 38 -3.94 -3.81 -3.16
C GLY A 38 -3.40 -2.38 -3.06
N VAL A 39 -2.10 -2.17 -3.29
CA VAL A 39 -1.46 -0.84 -3.21
C VAL A 39 -1.56 -0.15 -4.57
N ASN A 40 -2.27 0.97 -4.63
CA ASN A 40 -2.53 1.77 -5.83
C ASN A 40 -2.69 3.27 -5.46
N PHE A 41 -2.96 4.13 -6.45
CA PHE A 41 -3.11 5.58 -6.24
C PHE A 41 -4.22 5.96 -5.23
N GLU A 42 -5.27 5.15 -5.10
CA GLU A 42 -6.36 5.40 -4.14
C GLU A 42 -5.99 4.95 -2.71
N THR A 43 -5.23 3.86 -2.58
CA THR A 43 -4.90 3.27 -1.27
C THR A 43 -3.63 3.82 -0.65
N VAL A 44 -2.67 4.32 -1.45
CA VAL A 44 -1.43 4.92 -0.96
C VAL A 44 -1.67 6.05 0.05
N PRO A 45 -2.51 7.07 -0.22
CA PRO A 45 -2.76 8.14 0.74
C PRO A 45 -3.34 7.62 2.07
N LEU A 46 -4.28 6.66 1.99
CA LEU A 46 -4.91 6.05 3.17
C LEU A 46 -3.91 5.26 4.01
N LEU A 47 -2.99 4.56 3.35
CA LEU A 47 -1.93 3.77 4.00
C LEU A 47 -0.92 4.67 4.71
N ILE A 48 -0.53 5.79 4.08
CA ILE A 48 0.34 6.80 4.68
C ILE A 48 -0.36 7.41 5.92
N GLU A 49 -1.62 7.82 5.78
CA GLU A 49 -2.41 8.38 6.89
C GLU A 49 -2.55 7.38 8.06
N ALA A 50 -2.71 6.08 7.75
CA ALA A 50 -2.78 5.04 8.77
C ALA A 50 -1.43 4.81 9.48
N GLY A 51 -0.31 5.28 8.92
CA GLY A 51 1.03 5.17 9.51
C GLY A 51 1.91 4.08 8.89
N ALA A 52 1.59 3.59 7.69
CA ALA A 52 2.49 2.73 6.93
C ALA A 52 3.72 3.52 6.45
N MET A 53 4.89 2.89 6.50
CA MET A 53 6.16 3.53 6.15
C MET A 53 6.78 2.96 4.85
N LYS A 54 6.38 1.75 4.46
CA LYS A 54 6.85 1.10 3.23
C LYS A 54 5.66 0.53 2.47
N LEU A 55 5.57 0.85 1.18
CA LEU A 55 4.48 0.42 0.31
C LEU A 55 5.08 -0.39 -0.84
N ILE A 56 4.57 -1.61 -1.05
CA ILE A 56 4.98 -2.49 -2.14
C ILE A 56 3.91 -2.40 -3.22
N ILE A 57 4.29 -1.81 -4.36
CA ILE A 57 3.40 -1.59 -5.49
C ILE A 57 3.79 -2.60 -6.57
N GLY A 58 2.84 -3.45 -6.95
CA GLY A 58 3.02 -4.48 -7.97
C GLY A 58 2.14 -4.21 -9.19
N SER A 59 0.96 -4.82 -9.21
CA SER A 59 0.04 -4.79 -10.36
C SER A 59 -0.26 -3.38 -10.90
N THR A 60 -0.30 -2.35 -10.06
CA THR A 60 -0.54 -0.97 -10.52
C THR A 60 0.60 -0.42 -11.37
N ILE A 61 1.85 -0.85 -11.14
CA ILE A 61 2.97 -0.46 -12.02
C ILE A 61 2.98 -1.33 -13.29
N PHE A 62 2.79 -2.64 -13.15
CA PHE A 62 2.97 -3.57 -14.28
C PHE A 62 1.78 -3.66 -15.24
N ASN A 63 0.60 -3.15 -14.85
CA ASN A 63 -0.60 -3.14 -15.69
C ASN A 63 -0.87 -1.76 -16.34
N THR A 64 0.14 -0.88 -16.43
CA THR A 64 0.03 0.39 -17.15
C THR A 64 0.83 0.36 -18.44
N ASP A 65 0.42 1.18 -19.40
CA ASP A 65 1.14 1.34 -20.67
C ASP A 65 2.44 2.17 -20.51
N ASP A 66 2.55 2.92 -19.42
CA ASP A 66 3.73 3.74 -19.07
C ASP A 66 4.22 3.41 -17.65
N ILE A 67 4.99 2.33 -17.54
CA ILE A 67 5.63 1.88 -16.30
C ILE A 67 6.49 2.98 -15.69
N VAL A 68 7.28 3.70 -16.51
CA VAL A 68 8.22 4.71 -16.02
C VAL A 68 7.45 5.92 -15.48
N GLY A 69 6.47 6.42 -16.24
CA GLY A 69 5.61 7.52 -15.79
C GLY A 69 4.83 7.15 -14.52
N THR A 70 4.34 5.93 -14.43
CA THR A 70 3.63 5.43 -13.23
C THR A 70 4.55 5.42 -12.00
N ILE A 71 5.81 4.98 -12.15
CA ILE A 71 6.80 5.02 -11.07
C ILE A 71 7.09 6.46 -10.64
N GLU A 72 7.25 7.39 -11.60
CA GLU A 72 7.48 8.80 -11.29
C GLU A 72 6.27 9.44 -10.57
N GLU A 73 5.05 9.09 -10.96
CA GLU A 73 3.83 9.54 -10.28
C GLU A 73 3.81 9.08 -8.81
N PHE A 74 4.13 7.82 -8.55
CA PHE A 74 4.25 7.32 -7.16
C PHE A 74 5.34 8.01 -6.35
N LYS A 75 6.47 8.38 -6.97
CA LYS A 75 7.54 9.12 -6.28
C LYS A 75 7.10 10.53 -5.86
N ASN A 76 6.13 11.11 -6.57
CA ASN A 76 5.62 12.47 -6.31
C ASN A 76 4.43 12.51 -5.34
N LEU A 77 3.96 11.35 -4.84
CA LEU A 77 2.84 11.23 -3.90
C LEU A 77 3.22 11.44 -2.42
N GLY A 78 4.50 11.66 -2.11
CA GLY A 78 5.05 11.79 -0.76
C GLY A 78 5.83 13.08 -0.56
#